data_AF-A0A946HMP4-F1
#
_entry.id   AF-A0A946HMP4-F1
#
_cell.length_a   1.000
_cell.length_b   1.000
_cell.length_c   1.000
_cell.angle_alpha   90.00
_cell.angle_beta   90.00
_cell.angle_gamma   90.00
#
_symmetry.space_group_name_H-M   'P 1'
#
loop_
_entity.id
_entity.type
_entity.pdbx_description
1 polymer ?
#
loop_
_entity_poly.entity_id
_entity_poly.type
_entity_poly.pdbx_seq_one_letter_code
_entity_poly.pdbx_strand_id
1 'polypeptide(L)'
;MGQVIRTSVSLSAWPELDQRLWHSATTKGEFLAPDGKAAHWVPETKRQVEKGYGKWVYYLTLASALPSEESVSPFDRVTKDRLRAYVDLLTNQGLASQTIASRLTDLCEALRVMCPSCDLTVIKHLVSVLNMRATPSRNKAARIKHPFEIWGAACKAMD
;
A
#
# COMPACT_ATOMS: atom_id res chain seq x y z
N MET A 1 -19.56 -22.33 1.87
CA MET A 1 -18.77 -21.23 1.26
C MET A 1 -18.67 -20.11 2.29
N GLY A 2 -17.49 -19.85 2.83
CA GLY A 2 -17.30 -18.79 3.82
C GLY A 2 -17.60 -17.42 3.21
N GLN A 3 -18.32 -16.57 3.93
CA GLN A 3 -18.63 -15.21 3.50
C GLN A 3 -17.34 -14.44 3.21
N VAL A 4 -17.21 -13.86 2.01
CA VAL A 4 -16.05 -13.04 1.66
C VAL A 4 -16.14 -11.74 2.46
N ILE A 5 -15.38 -11.65 3.54
CA ILE A 5 -15.29 -10.44 4.35
C ILE A 5 -14.45 -9.41 3.59
N ARG A 6 -15.04 -8.26 3.27
CA ARG A 6 -14.28 -7.12 2.76
C ARG A 6 -13.40 -6.57 3.86
N THR A 7 -12.10 -6.61 3.65
CA THR A 7 -11.08 -6.21 4.64
C THR A 7 -10.38 -4.91 4.25
N SER A 8 -11.00 -4.10 3.37
CA SER A 8 -10.54 -2.78 2.96
C SER A 8 -11.74 -1.85 2.82
N VAL A 9 -11.60 -0.64 3.34
CA VAL A 9 -12.61 0.42 3.26
C VAL A 9 -12.45 1.18 1.94
N SER A 10 -13.56 1.48 1.25
CA SER A 10 -13.56 2.32 0.05
C SER A 10 -13.33 3.79 0.39
N LEU A 11 -12.77 4.56 -0.53
CA LEU A 11 -12.46 5.98 -0.33
C LEU A 11 -13.62 6.80 0.26
N SER A 12 -14.84 6.57 -0.23
CA SER A 12 -16.05 7.28 0.26
C SER A 12 -16.39 7.03 1.73
N ALA A 13 -15.84 5.98 2.33
CA ALA A 13 -16.07 5.60 3.73
C ALA A 13 -14.83 5.81 4.61
N TRP A 14 -13.78 6.48 4.10
CA TRP A 14 -12.68 6.93 4.93
C TRP A 14 -13.10 8.12 5.79
N PRO A 15 -12.37 8.44 6.87
CA PRO A 15 -12.57 9.70 7.58
C PRO A 15 -12.49 10.90 6.62
N GLU A 16 -13.32 11.90 6.81
CA GLU A 16 -13.42 13.03 5.88
C GLU A 16 -12.09 13.77 5.67
N LEU A 17 -11.29 13.91 6.74
CA LEU A 17 -9.96 14.50 6.66
C LEU A 17 -9.06 13.72 5.69
N ASP A 18 -9.03 12.40 5.83
CA ASP A 18 -8.25 11.50 4.98
C ASP A 18 -8.71 11.60 3.53
N GLN A 19 -10.03 11.65 3.29
CA GLN A 19 -10.58 11.86 1.96
C GLN A 19 -10.07 13.17 1.36
N ARG A 20 -10.18 14.29 2.07
CA ARG A 20 -9.72 15.60 1.57
C ARG A 20 -8.23 15.60 1.26
N LEU A 21 -7.40 15.05 2.14
CA LEU A 21 -5.95 14.97 1.94
C LEU A 21 -5.59 14.10 0.74
N TRP A 22 -6.28 12.96 0.57
CA TRP A 22 -6.08 12.08 -0.59
C TRP A 22 -6.46 12.76 -1.91
N HIS A 23 -7.61 13.43 -1.95
CA HIS A 23 -8.04 14.16 -3.15
C HIS A 23 -7.07 15.29 -3.49
N SER A 24 -6.68 16.11 -2.50
CA SER A 24 -5.69 17.18 -2.69
C SER A 24 -4.35 16.63 -3.19
N ALA A 25 -3.88 15.51 -2.64
CA ALA A 25 -2.63 14.90 -3.05
C ALA A 25 -2.65 14.34 -4.49
N THR A 26 -3.80 13.86 -4.97
CA THR A 26 -3.93 13.12 -6.24
C THR A 26 -4.50 13.95 -7.39
N THR A 27 -4.89 15.21 -7.12
CA THR A 27 -5.48 16.12 -8.10
C THR A 27 -4.41 17.08 -8.64
N LYS A 28 -4.52 17.41 -9.93
CA LYS A 28 -3.69 18.47 -10.54
C LYS A 28 -4.12 19.82 -9.99
N GLY A 29 -3.16 20.71 -9.82
CA GLY A 29 -3.42 22.08 -9.43
C GLY A 29 -4.13 22.83 -10.55
N GLU A 30 -4.95 23.80 -10.16
CA GLU A 30 -5.49 24.81 -11.07
C GLU A 30 -4.42 25.82 -11.49
N PHE A 31 -4.76 26.78 -12.36
CA PHE A 31 -3.87 27.73 -13.04
C PHE A 31 -2.63 28.24 -12.27
N LEU A 32 -2.73 28.51 -10.95
CA LEU A 32 -1.62 28.97 -10.11
C LEU A 32 -1.36 28.09 -8.87
N ALA A 33 -2.12 27.00 -8.70
CA ALA A 33 -1.93 26.09 -7.59
C ALA A 33 -0.92 24.99 -7.98
N PRO A 34 -0.02 24.59 -7.07
CA PRO A 34 0.87 23.46 -7.34
C PRO A 34 0.05 22.17 -7.45
N ASP A 35 0.52 21.27 -8.31
CA ASP A 35 0.02 19.90 -8.38
C ASP A 35 0.15 19.18 -7.03
N GLY A 36 -0.84 18.35 -6.70
CA GLY A 36 -0.72 17.41 -5.61
C GLY A 36 0.49 16.48 -5.79
N LYS A 37 1.10 16.05 -4.68
CA LYS A 37 2.31 15.21 -4.66
C LYS A 37 2.18 13.90 -5.46
N ALA A 38 0.96 13.44 -5.71
CA ALA A 38 0.59 12.23 -6.46
C ALA A 38 -0.25 12.54 -7.71
N ALA A 39 -0.37 13.79 -8.14
CA ALA A 39 -1.17 14.17 -9.30
C ALA A 39 -0.72 13.44 -10.59
N HIS A 40 0.60 13.27 -10.73
CA HIS A 40 1.28 12.61 -11.84
C HIS A 40 1.20 11.07 -11.82
N TRP A 41 0.70 10.46 -10.75
CA TRP A 41 0.56 9.01 -10.70
C TRP A 41 -0.43 8.52 -11.76
N VAL A 42 -0.08 7.41 -12.40
CA VAL A 42 -1.00 6.70 -13.28
C VAL A 42 -2.18 6.14 -12.47
N PRO A 43 -3.36 5.94 -13.09
CA PRO A 43 -4.56 5.49 -12.37
C PRO A 43 -4.37 4.20 -11.57
N GLU A 44 -3.57 3.27 -12.10
CA GLU A 44 -3.30 1.99 -11.44
C GLU A 44 -2.54 2.17 -10.11
N THR A 45 -1.56 3.08 -10.07
CA THR A 45 -0.82 3.41 -8.85
C THR A 45 -1.72 4.09 -7.81
N LYS A 46 -2.56 5.05 -8.24
CA LYS A 46 -3.56 5.69 -7.35
C LYS A 46 -4.45 4.63 -6.71
N ARG A 47 -5.01 3.72 -7.53
CA ARG A 47 -5.88 2.65 -7.07
C ARG A 47 -5.19 1.66 -6.13
N GLN A 48 -3.92 1.33 -6.39
CA GLN A 48 -3.15 0.43 -5.53
C GLN A 48 -2.94 1.05 -4.14
N VAL A 49 -2.45 2.29 -4.09
CA VAL A 49 -2.16 3.00 -2.85
C VAL A 49 -3.46 3.29 -2.09
N GLU A 50 -4.54 3.66 -2.80
CA GLU A 50 -5.88 3.81 -2.21
C GLU A 50 -6.32 2.52 -1.51
N LYS A 51 -6.26 1.37 -2.19
CA LYS A 51 -6.60 0.08 -1.55
C LYS A 51 -5.69 -0.26 -0.37
N GLY A 52 -4.42 0.10 -0.43
CA GLY A 52 -3.49 -0.10 0.68
C GLY A 52 -3.85 0.73 1.90
N TYR A 53 -4.18 2.00 1.71
CA TYR A 53 -4.65 2.87 2.78
C TYR A 53 -6.03 2.44 3.31
N GLY A 54 -6.95 2.05 2.43
CA GLY A 54 -8.26 1.51 2.85
C GLY A 54 -8.17 0.25 3.71
N LYS A 55 -7.14 -0.59 3.51
CA LYS A 55 -6.82 -1.73 4.38
C LYS A 55 -6.37 -1.28 5.78
N TRP A 56 -5.62 -0.19 5.86
CA TRP A 56 -5.22 0.44 7.12
C TRP A 56 -6.42 1.06 7.85
N VAL A 57 -7.29 1.78 7.14
CA VAL A 57 -8.54 2.32 7.70
C VAL A 57 -9.40 1.18 8.27
N TYR A 58 -9.50 0.05 7.56
CA TYR A 58 -10.18 -1.15 8.07
C TYR A 58 -9.57 -1.63 9.41
N TYR A 59 -8.25 -1.72 9.50
CA TYR A 59 -7.58 -2.04 10.77
C TYR A 59 -7.93 -1.05 11.89
N LEU A 60 -7.93 0.26 11.61
CA LEU A 60 -8.28 1.27 12.61
C LEU A 60 -9.75 1.17 13.08
N THR A 61 -10.68 0.76 12.20
CA THR A 61 -12.06 0.45 12.63
C THR A 61 -12.12 -0.74 13.60
N LEU A 62 -11.33 -1.80 13.33
CA LEU A 62 -11.27 -2.98 14.21
C LEU A 62 -10.63 -2.67 15.56
N ALA A 63 -9.66 -1.76 15.58
CA ALA A 63 -9.04 -1.29 16.81
C ALA A 63 -9.89 -0.26 17.59
N SER A 64 -11.12 0.01 17.13
CA SER A 64 -12.03 1.03 17.69
C SER A 64 -11.42 2.44 17.80
N ALA A 65 -10.38 2.73 17.01
CA ALA A 65 -9.64 3.98 17.07
C ALA A 65 -10.34 5.10 16.29
N LEU A 66 -10.97 4.77 15.15
CA LEU A 66 -11.51 5.81 14.26
C LEU A 66 -12.62 6.66 14.88
N PRO A 67 -13.62 6.13 15.60
CA PRO A 67 -14.70 6.97 16.14
C PRO A 67 -14.20 8.15 17.00
N SER A 68 -13.04 8.02 17.66
CA SER A 68 -12.41 9.08 18.45
C SER A 68 -11.32 9.87 17.71
N GLU A 69 -10.85 9.39 16.56
CA GLU A 69 -9.66 9.91 15.88
C GLU A 69 -9.90 10.37 14.44
N GLU A 70 -11.16 10.49 13.98
CA GLU A 70 -11.48 10.88 12.60
C GLU A 70 -10.89 12.23 12.20
N SER A 71 -10.71 13.14 13.16
CA SER A 71 -10.11 14.47 12.95
C SER A 71 -8.60 14.51 13.21
N VAL A 72 -8.01 13.44 13.74
CA VAL A 72 -6.57 13.31 13.96
C VAL A 72 -5.88 13.12 12.62
N SER A 73 -4.69 13.70 12.42
CA SER A 73 -3.91 13.54 11.20
C SER A 73 -3.69 12.04 10.88
N PRO A 74 -3.78 11.62 9.59
CA PRO A 74 -3.43 10.26 9.18
C PRO A 74 -2.08 9.77 9.70
N PHE A 75 -1.09 10.68 9.78
CA PHE A 75 0.24 10.38 10.31
C PHE A 75 0.23 10.09 11.81
N ASP A 76 -0.48 10.88 12.60
CA ASP A 76 -0.49 10.73 14.07
C ASP A 76 -1.17 9.44 14.52
N ARG A 77 -2.05 8.88 13.69
CA ARG A 77 -2.65 7.57 13.94
C ARG A 77 -1.65 6.41 13.79
N VAL A 78 -0.46 6.64 13.24
CA VAL A 78 0.56 5.62 12.94
C VAL A 78 1.57 5.53 14.07
N THR A 79 1.26 4.72 15.08
CA THR A 79 2.18 4.42 16.19
C THR A 79 2.90 3.09 15.97
N LYS A 80 4.04 2.88 16.64
CA LYS A 80 4.78 1.61 16.58
C LYS A 80 3.92 0.40 16.96
N ASP A 81 3.10 0.54 18.01
CA ASP A 81 2.20 -0.53 18.46
C ASP A 81 1.11 -0.84 17.44
N ARG A 82 0.55 0.19 16.80
CA ARG A 82 -0.44 -0.02 15.75
C ARG A 82 0.16 -0.63 14.49
N LEU A 83 1.38 -0.24 14.12
CA LEU A 83 2.10 -0.87 13.01
C LEU A 83 2.35 -2.36 13.28
N ARG A 84 2.76 -2.72 14.51
CA ARG A 84 2.93 -4.12 14.91
C ARG A 84 1.61 -4.89 14.85
N ALA A 85 0.57 -4.38 15.50
CA ALA A 85 -0.75 -5.02 15.49
C ALA A 85 -1.36 -5.13 14.08
N TYR A 86 -1.07 -4.18 13.20
CA TYR A 86 -1.50 -4.24 11.80
C TYR A 86 -0.77 -5.34 11.04
N VAL A 87 0.55 -5.50 11.21
CA VAL A 87 1.31 -6.63 10.64
C VAL A 87 0.77 -7.96 11.17
N ASP A 88 0.46 -8.06 12.47
CA ASP A 88 -0.12 -9.26 13.07
C ASP A 88 -1.50 -9.57 12.47
N LEU A 89 -2.37 -8.56 12.30
CA LEU A 89 -3.66 -8.72 11.63
C LEU A 89 -3.50 -9.26 10.20
N LEU A 90 -2.61 -8.68 9.41
CA LEU A 90 -2.38 -9.12 8.02
C LEU A 90 -1.81 -10.55 7.95
N THR A 91 -0.97 -10.92 8.92
CA THR A 91 -0.41 -12.27 9.06
C THR A 91 -1.50 -13.27 9.44
N ASN A 92 -2.35 -12.94 10.40
CA ASN A 92 -3.48 -13.78 10.84
C ASN A 92 -4.54 -13.95 9.76
N GLN A 93 -4.63 -13.03 8.80
CA GLN A 93 -5.45 -13.18 7.58
C GLN A 93 -4.82 -14.12 6.54
N GLY A 94 -3.64 -14.70 6.81
CA GLY A 94 -2.95 -15.63 5.91
C GLY A 94 -2.35 -14.97 4.68
N LEU A 95 -2.07 -13.65 4.72
CA LEU A 95 -1.45 -12.97 3.59
C LEU A 95 0.03 -13.36 3.45
N ALA A 96 0.46 -13.57 2.21
CA ALA A 96 1.87 -13.83 1.91
C ALA A 96 2.76 -12.64 2.34
N SER A 97 4.00 -12.91 2.75
CA SER A 97 4.93 -11.89 3.25
C SER A 97 5.16 -10.73 2.28
N GLN A 98 5.23 -11.01 0.97
CA GLN A 98 5.27 -9.95 -0.05
C GLN A 98 4.01 -9.08 -0.06
N THR A 99 2.82 -9.68 0.08
CA THR A 99 1.57 -8.91 0.13
C THR A 99 1.56 -7.99 1.33
N ILE A 100 2.03 -8.46 2.49
CA ILE A 100 2.17 -7.66 3.71
C ILE A 100 3.14 -6.49 3.45
N ALA A 101 4.33 -6.75 2.92
CA ALA A 101 5.31 -5.71 2.59
C ALA A 101 4.75 -4.67 1.61
N SER A 102 4.00 -5.10 0.58
CA SER A 102 3.31 -4.19 -0.34
C SER A 102 2.23 -3.35 0.35
N ARG A 103 1.44 -3.91 1.28
CA ARG A 103 0.42 -3.14 2.02
C ARG A 103 1.06 -2.05 2.89
N LEU A 104 2.19 -2.33 3.54
CA LEU A 104 2.92 -1.33 4.32
C LEU A 104 3.62 -0.29 3.42
N THR A 105 4.07 -0.69 2.23
CA THR A 105 4.59 0.24 1.22
C THR A 105 3.50 1.20 0.76
N ASP A 106 2.32 0.67 0.43
CA ASP A 106 1.17 1.49 0.04
C ASP A 106 0.76 2.45 1.17
N LEU A 107 0.76 2.01 2.44
CA LEU A 107 0.51 2.89 3.59
C LEU A 107 1.56 4.01 3.68
N CYS A 108 2.84 3.69 3.54
CA CYS A 108 3.92 4.69 3.54
C CYS A 108 3.75 5.71 2.40
N GLU A 109 3.40 5.27 1.20
CA GLU A 109 3.18 6.16 0.06
C GLU A 109 1.95 7.04 0.25
N ALA A 110 0.85 6.49 0.79
CA ALA A 110 -0.34 7.28 1.13
C ALA A 110 0.01 8.41 2.12
N LEU A 111 0.74 8.09 3.20
CA LEU A 111 1.19 9.09 4.18
C LEU A 111 2.16 10.11 3.56
N ARG A 112 3.05 9.68 2.67
CA ARG A 112 4.01 10.58 2.01
C ARG A 112 3.33 11.67 1.20
N VAL A 113 2.20 11.36 0.59
CA VAL A 113 1.49 12.29 -0.29
C VAL A 113 0.41 13.08 0.46
N MET A 114 -0.25 12.48 1.45
CA MET A 114 -1.26 13.14 2.30
C MET A 114 -0.64 14.00 3.40
N CYS A 115 0.54 13.64 3.90
CA CYS A 115 1.22 14.29 5.02
C CYS A 115 2.70 14.58 4.66
N PRO A 116 2.97 15.42 3.64
CA PRO A 116 4.30 15.55 3.03
C PRO A 116 5.38 16.12 3.95
N SER A 117 5.00 16.82 5.02
CA SER A 117 5.92 17.42 5.99
C SER A 117 6.24 16.52 7.19
N CYS A 118 5.60 15.35 7.29
CA CYS A 118 5.75 14.45 8.43
C CYS A 118 6.97 13.51 8.27
N ASP A 119 7.61 13.17 9.39
CA ASP A 119 8.73 12.23 9.40
C ASP A 119 8.26 10.77 9.33
N LEU A 120 8.38 10.18 8.14
CA LEU A 120 8.00 8.80 7.87
C LEU A 120 9.12 7.77 8.15
N THR A 121 10.18 8.14 8.86
CA THR A 121 11.35 7.25 9.08
C THR A 121 10.97 5.90 9.68
N VAL A 122 10.08 5.87 10.68
CA VAL A 122 9.68 4.63 11.35
C VAL A 122 8.99 3.65 10.38
N ILE A 123 8.02 4.13 9.59
CA ILE A 123 7.30 3.28 8.64
C ILE A 123 8.19 2.88 7.46
N LYS A 124 9.07 3.78 6.98
CA LYS A 124 10.05 3.45 5.93
C LYS A 124 11.00 2.33 6.38
N HIS A 125 11.47 2.40 7.63
CA HIS A 125 12.31 1.35 8.19
C HIS A 125 11.57 0.00 8.26
N LEU A 126 10.32 -0.01 8.74
CA LEU A 126 9.50 -1.22 8.77
C LEU A 126 9.28 -1.80 7.36
N VAL A 127 8.96 -0.95 6.37
CA VAL A 127 8.83 -1.36 4.97
C VAL A 127 10.11 -2.00 4.45
N SER A 128 11.27 -1.41 4.74
CA SER A 128 12.57 -1.99 4.37
C SER A 128 12.77 -3.37 4.98
N VAL A 129 12.54 -3.51 6.29
CA VAL A 129 12.67 -4.79 7.01
C VAL A 129 11.74 -5.87 6.44
N LEU A 130 10.47 -5.52 6.17
CA LEU A 130 9.50 -6.47 5.62
C LEU A 130 9.84 -6.89 4.20
N ASN A 131 10.30 -5.96 3.35
CA ASN A 131 10.75 -6.29 1.99
C ASN A 131 11.97 -7.22 1.99
N MET A 132 12.94 -7.00 2.88
CA MET A 132 14.10 -7.89 3.02
C MET A 132 13.72 -9.31 3.46
N ARG A 133 12.67 -9.44 4.27
CA ARG A 133 12.18 -10.74 4.76
C ARG A 133 11.15 -11.40 3.83
N ALA A 134 10.63 -10.66 2.85
CA ALA A 134 9.58 -11.14 1.97
C ALA A 134 10.12 -12.22 1.03
N THR A 135 9.38 -13.33 0.94
CA THR A 135 9.75 -14.44 0.06
C THR A 135 8.94 -14.36 -1.23
N PRO A 136 9.58 -14.43 -2.42
CA PRO A 136 8.88 -14.48 -3.70
C PRO A 136 7.90 -15.67 -3.76
N SER A 137 6.60 -15.39 -3.76
CA SER A 137 5.49 -16.35 -3.85
C SER A 137 5.40 -16.99 -5.23
N ARG A 138 5.85 -16.28 -6.26
CA ARG A 138 6.16 -16.83 -7.58
C ARG A 138 7.67 -16.87 -7.66
N ASN A 139 8.29 -18.04 -7.52
CA ASN A 139 9.72 -18.23 -7.75
C ASN A 139 10.04 -18.02 -9.26
N LYS A 140 9.90 -16.78 -9.72
CA LYS A 140 10.12 -16.38 -11.11
C LYS A 140 11.57 -16.63 -11.48
N ALA A 141 12.51 -16.42 -10.56
CA ALA A 141 13.93 -16.69 -10.74
C ALA A 141 14.19 -18.14 -11.17
N ALA A 142 13.56 -19.13 -10.52
CA ALA A 142 13.66 -20.53 -10.94
C ALA A 142 12.99 -20.84 -12.29
N ARG A 143 12.14 -19.94 -12.80
CA ARG A 143 11.47 -20.06 -14.10
C ARG A 143 12.13 -19.24 -15.21
N ILE A 144 13.16 -18.44 -14.90
CA ILE A 144 13.94 -17.73 -15.91
C ILE A 144 14.86 -18.76 -16.57
N LYS A 145 14.63 -18.99 -17.87
CA LYS A 145 15.46 -19.86 -18.70
C LYS A 145 16.69 -19.11 -19.17
N HIS A 146 17.80 -19.83 -19.36
CA HIS A 146 19.02 -19.20 -19.85
C HIS A 146 18.77 -18.65 -21.28
N PRO A 147 19.28 -17.45 -21.64
CA PRO A 147 19.05 -16.87 -22.97
C PRO A 147 19.36 -17.82 -24.14
N PHE A 148 20.39 -18.65 -24.00
CA PHE A 148 20.75 -19.66 -25.01
C PHE A 148 19.73 -20.82 -25.14
N GLU A 149 19.01 -21.19 -24.08
CA GLU A 149 17.93 -22.19 -24.19
C GLU A 149 16.75 -21.63 -25.00
N ILE A 150 16.44 -20.35 -24.80
CA ILE A 150 15.37 -19.67 -25.55
C ILE A 150 15.78 -19.51 -27.02
N TRP A 151 17.02 -19.11 -27.28
CA TRP A 151 17.56 -19.00 -28.64
C TRP A 151 17.56 -20.34 -29.37
N GLY A 152 18.05 -21.41 -28.75
CA GLY A 152 18.07 -22.74 -29.34
C GLY A 152 16.67 -23.29 -29.63
N ALA A 153 15.70 -23.03 -28.77
CA ALA A 153 14.30 -23.39 -29.02
C ALA A 153 13.69 -22.58 -30.18
N ALA A 154 14.03 -21.30 -30.29
CA ALA A 154 13.58 -20.44 -31.39
C ALA A 154 14.14 -20.89 -32.74
N CYS A 155 15.44 -21.23 -32.82
CA CYS A 155 16.04 -21.78 -34.05
C CYS A 155 15.33 -23.05 -34.50
N LYS A 156 15.08 -24.00 -33.59
CA LYS A 156 14.37 -25.26 -33.90
C LYS A 156 12.92 -25.10 -34.33
N ALA A 157 12.28 -23.98 -34.00
CA ALA A 157 10.89 -23.71 -34.38
C ALA A 157 10.78 -23.00 -35.74
N MET A 158 11.91 -22.55 -36.31
CA MET A 158 12.00 -21.91 -37.62
C MET A 158 12.44 -22.87 -38.74
N ASP A 159 12.87 -24.08 -38.37
CA ASP A 159 13.12 -25.22 -39.27
C ASP A 159 11.83 -26.05 -39.47
#